data_AF-C3XPS1-F1
#
_entry.id   AF-C3XPS1-F1
#
_cell.length_a   1.000
_cell.length_b   1.000
_cell.length_c   1.000
_cell.angle_alpha   90.00
_cell.angle_beta   90.00
_cell.angle_gamma   90.00
#
_symmetry.space_group_name_H-M   'P 1'
#
loop_
_entity.id
_entity.type
_entity.pdbx_description
1 polymer ?
#
loop_
_entity_poly.entity_id
_entity_poly.type
_entity_poly.pdbx_seq_one_letter_code
_entity_poly.pdbx_strand_id
1 'polypeptide(L)' 'RQRVGAWCAASSDAGEYLQIDLGRTKLITGVATQGRDKYFEHVKSYTLTYSQDGRIWREYKEGGRAKVRWYNFLSFV' A
#
# COMPACT_ATOMS: atom_id res chain seq x y z
N ARG A 1 -17.33 -19.41 6.47
CA ARG A 1 -17.97 -18.18 5.92
C ARG A 1 -16.84 -17.22 5.56
N GLN A 2 -16.52 -17.03 4.27
CA GLN A 2 -15.50 -16.05 3.90
C GLN A 2 -16.02 -14.64 4.21
N ARG A 3 -15.22 -13.85 4.92
CA ARG A 3 -15.50 -12.43 5.14
C ARG A 3 -15.19 -11.70 3.85
N VAL A 4 -16.20 -11.08 3.25
CA VAL A 4 -16.02 -10.25 2.06
C VAL A 4 -15.76 -8.83 2.52
N GLY A 5 -14.52 -8.37 2.37
CA GLY A 5 -14.12 -7.02 2.76
C GLY A 5 -12.72 -6.69 2.25
N ALA A 6 -12.50 -5.43 1.96
CA ALA A 6 -11.20 -4.84 1.67
C ALA A 6 -11.26 -3.38 2.15
N TRP A 7 -10.10 -2.75 2.31
CA TRP A 7 -10.10 -1.30 2.42
C TRP A 7 -10.53 -0.70 1.08
N CYS A 8 -11.41 0.30 1.13
CA CYS A 8 -11.89 1.03 -0.03
C CYS A 8 -11.92 2.51 0.36
N ALA A 9 -11.29 3.35 -0.44
CA ALA A 9 -11.35 4.79 -0.27
C ALA A 9 -12.77 5.31 -0.57
N ALA A 10 -13.08 6.51 -0.07
CA ALA A 10 -14.39 7.12 -0.33
C ALA A 10 -14.56 7.53 -1.80
N SER A 11 -13.47 7.95 -2.45
CA SER A 11 -13.43 8.26 -3.88
C SER A 11 -12.36 7.44 -4.59
N SER A 12 -12.44 7.36 -5.93
CA SER A 12 -11.47 6.68 -6.79
C SER A 12 -10.35 7.61 -7.26
N ASP A 13 -10.06 8.67 -6.51
CA ASP A 13 -9.09 9.68 -6.89
C ASP A 13 -7.65 9.26 -6.55
N ALA A 14 -6.69 9.83 -7.28
CA ALA A 14 -5.29 9.67 -6.93
C ALA A 14 -4.97 10.47 -5.65
N GLY A 15 -4.29 9.83 -4.69
CA GLY A 15 -3.86 10.48 -3.44
C GLY A 15 -4.55 9.93 -2.19
N GLU A 16 -5.63 9.17 -2.35
CA GLU A 16 -6.22 8.38 -1.25
C GLU A 16 -5.18 7.39 -0.69
N TYR A 17 -5.16 7.24 0.64
CA TYR A 17 -4.12 6.48 1.33
C TYR A 17 -4.66 5.60 2.45
N LEU A 18 -3.96 4.48 2.66
CA LEU A 18 -4.09 3.65 3.85
C LEU A 18 -2.86 3.85 4.72
N GLN A 19 -3.03 4.47 5.88
CA GLN A 19 -1.97 4.62 6.87
C GLN A 19 -1.98 3.43 7.84
N ILE A 20 -0.79 2.90 8.12
CA ILE A 20 -0.57 1.82 9.09
C ILE A 20 0.41 2.30 10.14
N ASP A 21 -0.02 2.39 11.39
CA ASP A 21 0.86 2.64 12.53
C ASP A 21 1.36 1.31 13.11
N LEU A 22 2.69 1.14 13.17
CA LEU A 22 3.34 -0.06 13.68
C LEU A 22 3.66 0.03 15.19
N GLY A 23 3.39 1.17 15.83
CA GLY A 23 3.61 1.46 17.25
C GLY A 23 5.07 1.64 17.66
N ARG A 24 6.02 1.15 16.86
CA ARG A 24 7.48 1.36 17.04
C ARG A 24 8.20 1.24 15.70
N THR A 25 9.44 1.73 15.64
CA THR A 25 10.30 1.61 14.45
C THR A 25 10.53 0.14 14.09
N LYS A 26 10.32 -0.19 12.81
CA LYS A 26 10.51 -1.53 12.23
C LYS A 26 11.27 -1.42 10.92
N LEU A 27 12.08 -2.43 10.62
CA LEU A 27 12.61 -2.65 9.28
C LEU A 27 11.53 -3.33 8.44
N ILE A 28 11.10 -2.67 7.37
CA ILE A 28 10.14 -3.21 6.40
C ILE A 28 10.90 -3.64 5.15
N THR A 29 10.81 -4.92 4.81
CA THR A 29 11.53 -5.52 3.67
C THR A 29 10.63 -5.78 2.47
N GLY A 30 9.31 -5.75 2.66
CA GLY A 30 8.35 -6.02 1.60
C GLY A 30 6.93 -5.58 1.96
N VAL A 31 6.13 -5.39 0.92
CA VAL A 31 4.69 -5.10 1.01
C VAL A 31 3.98 -6.03 0.03
N ALA A 32 3.03 -6.81 0.54
CA ALA A 32 2.11 -7.61 -0.26
C ALA A 32 0.74 -6.92 -0.26
N THR A 33 0.10 -6.84 -1.44
CA THR A 33 -1.20 -6.20 -1.62
C THR A 33 -2.21 -7.21 -2.13
N GLN A 34 -3.41 -7.23 -1.56
CA GLN A 34 -4.51 -8.05 -2.03
C GLN A 34 -5.70 -7.16 -2.37
N GLY A 35 -6.32 -7.43 -3.52
CA GLY A 35 -7.59 -6.81 -3.90
C GLY A 35 -8.79 -7.52 -3.25
N ARG A 36 -9.99 -7.10 -3.63
CA ARG A 36 -11.23 -7.73 -3.18
C ARG A 36 -11.61 -8.88 -4.11
N ASP A 37 -11.56 -10.10 -3.56
CA ASP A 37 -11.71 -11.38 -4.28
C ASP A 37 -12.93 -11.43 -5.22
N LYS A 38 -14.12 -11.07 -4.73
CA LYS A 38 -15.38 -11.25 -5.48
C LYS A 38 -15.69 -10.21 -6.56
N TYR A 39 -14.96 -9.10 -6.60
CA TYR A 39 -15.36 -7.92 -7.40
C TYR A 39 -14.27 -7.44 -8.37
N PHE A 40 -13.16 -8.16 -8.49
CA PHE A 40 -12.00 -7.77 -9.31
C PHE A 40 -11.46 -6.36 -9.00
N GLU A 41 -11.78 -5.82 -7.82
CA GLU A 41 -11.34 -4.51 -7.37
C GLU A 41 -9.93 -4.63 -6.79
N HIS A 42 -8.94 -4.06 -7.48
CA HIS A 42 -7.55 -4.07 -7.05
C HIS A 42 -6.85 -2.76 -7.41
N VAL A 43 -5.92 -2.33 -6.56
CA VAL A 43 -5.06 -1.18 -6.82
C VAL A 43 -4.00 -1.60 -7.85
N LYS A 44 -3.97 -0.92 -9.00
CA LYS A 44 -3.03 -1.23 -10.11
C LYS A 44 -1.63 -0.71 -9.87
N SER A 45 -1.49 0.43 -9.20
CA SER A 45 -0.20 0.99 -8.82
C SER A 45 -0.33 1.86 -7.60
N TYR A 46 0.76 1.97 -6.85
CA TYR A 46 0.84 2.82 -5.67
C TYR A 46 2.26 3.33 -5.46
N THR A 47 2.37 4.43 -4.72
CA THR A 47 3.63 4.89 -4.12
C THR A 47 3.59 4.60 -2.62
N LEU A 48 4.77 4.53 -2.00
CA LEU A 48 4.89 4.34 -0.55
C LEU A 48 5.48 5.60 0.06
N THR A 49 4.86 6.08 1.12
CA THR A 49 5.45 7.07 2.02
C THR A 49 5.65 6.45 3.40
N TYR A 50 6.63 6.93 4.15
CA TYR A 50 6.93 6.46 5.49
C TYR A 50 7.27 7.64 6.40
N SER A 51 6.99 7.47 7.69
CA SER A 51 7.27 8.44 8.73
C SER A 51 7.69 7.72 10.02
N GLN A 52 8.53 8.38 10.81
CA GLN A 52 8.92 7.91 12.15
C GLN A 52 8.19 8.67 13.27
N ASP A 53 7.57 9.82 12.95
CA ASP A 53 6.93 10.72 13.91
C ASP A 53 5.44 10.97 13.58
N GLY A 54 4.94 10.41 12.48
CA GLY A 54 3.58 10.61 11.98
C GLY A 54 3.32 12.01 11.40
N ARG A 55 4.33 12.89 11.38
CA ARG A 55 4.21 14.29 10.95
C ARG A 55 4.92 14.54 9.64
N ILE A 56 6.17 14.09 9.55
CA ILE A 56 7.00 14.26 8.36
C ILE A 56 7.00 12.94 7.59
N TRP A 57 6.41 12.99 6.40
CA TRP A 57 6.31 11.85 5.50
C TRP A 57 7.36 11.97 4.39
N ARG A 58 8.08 10.87 4.17
CA ARG A 58 9.10 10.76 3.12
C ARG A 58 8.65 9.72 2.12
N GLU A 59 8.84 10.03 0.84
CA GLU A 59 8.56 9.09 -0.23
C GLU A 59 9.65 8.00 -0.30
N TYR A 60 9.22 6.77 -0.52
CA TYR A 60 10.13 5.68 -0.86
C TYR A 60 10.62 5.84 -2.30
N LYS A 61 11.94 5.93 -2.44
CA LYS A 61 12.60 6.17 -3.72
C LYS A 61 13.56 5.04 -4.06
N GLU A 62 13.65 4.73 -5.35
CA GLU A 62 14.63 3.81 -5.91
C GLU A 62 15.35 4.52 -7.06
N GLY A 63 16.68 4.53 -7.06
CA GLY A 63 17.46 5.31 -8.04
C GLY A 63 17.17 6.81 -8.01
N GLY A 64 16.81 7.37 -6.84
CA GLY A 64 16.53 8.79 -6.65
C GLY A 64 15.14 9.27 -7.10
N ARG A 65 14.30 8.38 -7.64
CA ARG A 65 12.93 8.69 -8.07
C ARG A 65 11.90 7.98 -7.22
N ALA A 66 10.73 8.60 -7.08
CA ALA A 66 9.54 7.98 -6.53
C ALA A 66 9.35 6.58 -7.11
N LYS A 67 9.35 5.54 -6.28
CA LYS A 67 9.10 4.18 -6.78
C LYS A 67 7.61 3.96 -6.89
N VAL A 68 7.09 4.08 -8.11
CA VAL A 68 5.76 3.58 -8.46
C VAL A 68 5.85 2.05 -8.51
N ARG A 69 5.12 1.40 -7.61
CA ARG A 69 5.00 -0.06 -7.59
C ARG A 69 3.74 -0.44 -8.33
N TRP A 70 3.92 -1.15 -9.44
CA TRP A 70 2.82 -1.75 -10.19
C TRP A 70 2.39 -3.06 -9.53
N TYR A 71 1.09 -3.34 -9.61
CA TYR A 71 0.55 -4.63 -9.23
C TYR A 71 1.22 -5.70 -10.07
N ASN A 72 2.06 -6.50 -9.43
CA ASN A 72 2.59 -7.71 -10.02
C ASN A 72 1.95 -8.87 -9.26
N PHE A 73 1.46 -9.87 -9.99
CA PHE A 73 0.97 -11.11 -9.41
C PHE A 73 2.17 -11.91 -8.88
N LEU A 74 2.83 -11.41 -7.83
CA LEU A 74 3.82 -12.16 -7.08
C LEU A 74 3.06 -12.99 -6.05
N SER A 75 2.65 -14.19 -6.48
CA SER A 75 2.41 -15.28 -5.55
C SER A 75 3.75 -15.61 -4.88
N PHE A 76 3.83 -15.42 -3.56
CA PHE A 76 4.76 -16.18 -2.75
C PHE A 76 3.92 -17.11 -1.89
N VAL A 77 4.13 -18.41 -2.14
CA VAL A 77 3.59 -19.64 -1.52
C VAL A 77 2.08 -19.88 -1.61
#